data_AF-A0A1J5IXS1-F1
#
_entry.id   AF-A0A1J5IXS1-F1
#
_cell.length_a   1.000
_cell.length_b   1.000
_cell.length_c   1.000
_cell.angle_alpha   90.00
_cell.angle_beta   90.00
_cell.angle_gamma   90.00
#
_symmetry.space_group_name_H-M   'P 1'
#
loop_
_entity.id
_entity.type
_entity.pdbx_description
1 polymer ?
#
loop_
_entity_poly.entity_id
_entity_poly.type
_entity_poly.pdbx_seq_one_letter_code
_entity_poly.pdbx_strand_id
1 'polypeptide(L)'
;MRSAAVDNNNIQTIIGQHASFKGELAFEGAVRIDGSFEGNIRATNGATLIVSEVAMITGEVDVPNLVLHGTISGNVRASESLKMTTTGKLKGDVEYRVISLSEGASINGRCNRIEEKQASPISDAGKMPVGGKLGQTA
;
A
#
# COMPACT_ATOMS: atom_id res chain seq x y z
N MET A 1 18.39 8.60 -16.35
CA MET A 1 17.59 7.86 -15.34
C MET A 1 17.86 8.51 -13.99
N ARG A 2 16.89 9.22 -13.39
CA ARG A 2 17.05 9.77 -12.03
C ARG A 2 16.47 8.77 -11.05
N SER A 3 17.31 8.24 -10.17
CA SER A 3 16.86 7.36 -9.09
C SER A 3 16.08 8.20 -8.09
N ALA A 4 14.81 7.87 -7.88
CA ALA A 4 14.05 8.35 -6.73
C ALA A 4 14.49 7.55 -5.49
N ALA A 5 15.69 7.86 -5.01
CA ALA A 5 16.06 7.50 -3.65
C ALA A 5 15.02 8.12 -2.72
N VAL A 6 14.53 7.35 -1.76
CA VAL A 6 13.70 7.92 -0.70
C VAL A 6 14.61 8.80 0.14
N ASP A 7 14.52 10.11 -0.05
CA ASP A 7 15.31 11.08 0.70
C ASP A 7 14.94 10.97 2.19
N ASN A 8 15.86 10.49 3.02
CA ASN A 8 15.73 10.46 4.49
C ASN A 8 15.48 11.86 5.10
N ASN A 9 15.58 12.93 4.30
CA ASN A 9 15.54 14.32 4.71
C ASN A 9 14.11 14.91 4.86
N ASN A 10 13.05 14.08 4.79
CA ASN A 10 11.67 14.51 5.04
C ASN A 10 10.91 13.56 6.01
N ILE A 11 11.62 12.84 6.89
CA ILE A 11 10.99 12.18 8.04
C ILE A 11 10.68 13.27 9.07
N GLN A 12 9.40 13.60 9.24
CA GLN A 12 8.97 14.74 10.07
C GLN A 12 8.74 14.34 11.53
N THR A 13 8.38 13.09 11.80
CA THR A 13 8.16 12.56 13.15
C THR A 13 8.83 11.20 13.32
N ILE A 14 9.48 11.00 14.47
CA ILE A 14 10.07 9.72 14.88
C ILE A 14 9.53 9.33 16.25
N ILE A 15 8.91 8.15 16.34
CA ILE A 15 8.51 7.52 17.61
C ILE A 15 9.64 6.55 18.01
N GLY A 16 10.47 6.94 18.97
CA GLY A 16 11.67 6.20 19.35
C GLY A 16 11.40 4.83 19.99
N GLN A 17 12.42 3.96 20.01
CA GLN A 17 12.34 2.56 20.41
C GLN A 17 11.78 2.30 21.83
N HIS A 18 11.98 3.23 22.76
CA HIS A 18 11.49 3.12 24.14
C HIS A 18 10.11 3.79 24.36
N ALA A 19 9.51 4.36 23.32
CA ALA A 19 8.14 4.83 23.38
C ALA A 19 7.16 3.65 23.19
N SER A 20 6.13 3.63 24.02
CA SER A 20 4.92 2.85 23.77
C SER A 20 3.76 3.82 23.60
N PHE A 21 3.01 3.69 22.52
CA PHE A 21 1.86 4.53 22.25
C PHE A 21 0.59 3.67 22.19
N LYS A 22 -0.50 4.17 22.77
CA LYS A 22 -1.81 3.53 22.72
C LYS A 22 -2.91 4.54 22.40
N GLY A 23 -3.65 4.32 21.32
CA GLY A 23 -4.71 5.24 20.87
C GLY A 23 -4.82 5.35 19.35
N GLU A 24 -5.16 6.55 18.87
CA GLU A 24 -5.23 6.88 17.44
C GLU A 24 -4.11 7.86 17.08
N LEU A 25 -3.43 7.61 15.95
CA LEU A 25 -2.40 8.47 15.37
C LEU A 25 -2.82 8.88 13.96
N ALA A 26 -3.19 10.14 13.81
CA ALA A 26 -3.38 10.78 12.52
C ALA A 26 -2.13 11.59 12.16
N PHE A 27 -1.61 11.45 10.94
CA PHE A 27 -0.44 12.21 10.49
C PHE A 27 -0.42 12.52 8.99
N GLU A 28 0.40 13.51 8.62
CA GLU A 28 0.75 13.87 7.25
C GLU A 28 2.28 13.80 7.06
N GLY A 29 2.76 13.75 5.82
CA GLY A 29 4.19 13.61 5.54
C GLY A 29 4.74 12.21 5.85
N ALA A 30 6.02 12.09 6.25
CA ALA A 30 6.62 10.80 6.59
C ALA A 30 6.88 10.66 8.10
N VAL A 31 6.44 9.52 8.65
CA VAL A 31 6.57 9.17 10.07
C VAL A 31 7.28 7.84 10.21
N ARG A 32 8.22 7.77 11.15
CA ARG A 32 8.97 6.56 11.48
C ARG A 32 8.59 6.08 12.88
N ILE A 33 8.32 4.79 13.02
CA ILE A 33 8.04 4.13 14.29
C ILE A 33 9.13 3.09 14.55
N ASP A 34 9.84 3.26 15.66
CA ASP A 34 10.87 2.36 16.17
C ASP A 34 10.40 1.62 17.44
N GLY A 35 9.38 2.13 18.14
CA GLY A 35 8.84 1.56 19.39
C GLY A 35 7.62 0.65 19.20
N SER A 36 6.77 0.57 20.23
CA SER A 36 5.50 -0.17 20.18
C SER A 36 4.29 0.75 19.99
N PHE A 37 3.34 0.31 19.17
CA PHE A 37 2.10 1.03 18.89
C PHE A 37 0.89 0.10 19.01
N GLU A 38 -0.10 0.46 19.82
CA GLU A 38 -1.36 -0.27 19.97
C GLU A 38 -2.55 0.63 19.63
N GLY A 39 -3.28 0.30 18.56
CA GLY A 39 -4.48 1.03 18.13
C GLY A 39 -4.47 1.38 16.65
N ASN A 40 -4.97 2.57 16.31
CA ASN A 40 -5.30 2.94 14.94
C ASN A 40 -4.30 3.95 14.38
N ILE A 41 -3.72 3.68 13.22
CA ILE A 41 -2.85 4.60 12.48
C ILE A 41 -3.55 5.02 11.20
N ARG A 42 -3.66 6.33 10.97
CA ARG A 42 -4.29 6.91 9.78
C ARG A 42 -3.40 7.97 9.17
N ALA A 43 -3.22 7.93 7.85
CA ALA A 43 -2.47 8.95 7.15
C ALA A 43 -3.13 9.33 5.82
N THR A 44 -3.05 10.60 5.47
CA THR A 44 -3.66 11.19 4.28
C THR A 44 -2.59 11.65 3.27
N ASN A 45 -2.99 11.90 2.02
CA ASN A 45 -2.24 12.72 1.05
C ASN A 45 -0.77 12.32 0.82
N GLY A 46 -0.54 11.11 0.31
CA GLY A 46 0.81 10.67 -0.09
C GLY A 46 1.80 10.42 1.05
N ALA A 47 1.35 10.51 2.30
CA ALA A 47 2.11 10.20 3.50
C ALA A 47 2.79 8.82 3.47
N THR A 48 3.86 8.68 4.25
CA THR A 48 4.64 7.43 4.32
C THR A 48 4.85 6.99 5.77
N LEU A 49 4.39 5.78 6.10
CA LEU A 49 4.72 5.13 7.36
C LEU A 49 5.95 4.23 7.19
N ILE A 50 6.96 4.42 8.04
CA ILE A 50 8.16 3.59 8.11
C ILE A 50 8.16 2.85 9.45
N VAL A 51 8.10 1.52 9.41
CA VAL A 51 8.08 0.66 10.60
C VAL A 51 9.42 -0.06 10.69
N SER A 52 10.27 0.33 11.65
CA SER A 52 11.61 -0.26 11.83
C SER A 52 11.56 -1.71 12.27
N GLU A 53 12.67 -2.42 12.09
CA GLU A 53 12.82 -3.86 12.39
C GLU A 53 12.43 -4.26 13.82
N VAL A 54 12.76 -3.41 14.80
CA VAL A 54 12.42 -3.62 16.22
C VAL A 54 11.01 -3.15 16.60
N ALA A 55 10.30 -2.48 15.69
CA ALA A 55 8.99 -1.92 15.97
C ALA A 55 7.88 -2.97 15.87
N MET A 56 6.88 -2.85 16.76
CA MET A 56 5.72 -3.73 16.80
C MET A 56 4.44 -2.91 16.83
N ILE A 57 3.61 -3.07 15.79
CA ILE A 57 2.31 -2.41 15.66
C ILE A 57 1.21 -3.44 15.82
N THR A 58 0.22 -3.15 16.67
CA THR A 58 -0.96 -3.98 16.88
C THR A 58 -2.22 -3.14 16.70
N GLY A 59 -3.07 -3.48 15.72
CA GLY A 59 -4.30 -2.73 15.42
C GLY A 59 -4.51 -2.47 13.92
N GLU A 60 -5.15 -1.35 13.59
CA GLU A 60 -5.54 -1.01 12.21
C GLU A 60 -4.63 0.08 11.64
N VAL A 61 -4.14 -0.11 10.40
CA VAL A 61 -3.22 0.83 9.74
C VAL A 61 -3.77 1.18 8.36
N ASP A 62 -4.26 2.41 8.15
CA ASP A 62 -4.70 2.93 6.85
C ASP A 62 -3.79 4.08 6.41
N VAL A 63 -2.92 3.81 5.43
CA VAL A 63 -1.89 4.75 4.95
C VAL A 63 -1.72 4.61 3.43
N PRO A 64 -1.32 5.66 2.69
CA PRO A 64 -1.05 5.50 1.28
C PRO A 64 0.24 4.71 1.01
N ASN A 65 1.35 5.07 1.66
CA ASN A 65 2.62 4.34 1.52
C ASN A 65 3.05 3.71 2.85
N LEU A 66 3.34 2.40 2.83
CA LEU A 66 3.86 1.65 3.97
C LEU A 66 5.20 0.99 3.65
N VAL A 67 6.21 1.23 4.48
CA VAL A 67 7.50 0.54 4.45
C VAL A 67 7.66 -0.25 5.74
N LEU A 68 7.61 -1.57 5.64
CA LEU A 68 7.62 -2.50 6.78
C LEU A 68 8.94 -3.27 6.86
N HIS A 69 9.71 -2.97 7.91
CA HIS A 69 10.85 -3.77 8.38
C HIS A 69 10.51 -4.60 9.62
N GLY A 70 9.65 -4.07 10.51
CA GLY A 70 9.25 -4.74 11.75
C GLY A 70 8.07 -5.71 11.62
N THR A 71 7.29 -5.80 12.69
CA THR A 71 6.10 -6.67 12.75
C THR A 71 4.81 -5.87 12.90
N ILE A 72 3.81 -6.15 12.06
CA ILE A 72 2.43 -5.66 12.22
C ILE A 72 1.51 -6.85 12.51
N SER A 73 0.62 -6.67 13.50
CA SER A 73 -0.43 -7.63 13.87
C SER A 73 -1.80 -6.95 13.84
N GLY A 74 -2.55 -7.17 12.77
CA GLY A 74 -3.86 -6.56 12.54
C GLY A 74 -4.09 -6.23 11.08
N ASN A 75 -5.07 -5.36 10.81
CA ASN A 75 -5.51 -5.03 9.46
C ASN A 75 -4.68 -3.89 8.88
N VAL A 76 -4.20 -4.07 7.65
CA VAL A 76 -3.34 -3.10 6.96
C VAL A 76 -3.96 -2.71 5.63
N ARG A 77 -4.07 -1.41 5.37
CA ARG A 77 -4.60 -0.84 4.15
C ARG A 77 -3.56 0.13 3.58
N ALA A 78 -3.01 -0.24 2.41
CA ALA A 78 -1.96 0.47 1.70
C ALA A 78 -2.50 0.98 0.37
N SER A 79 -3.06 2.20 0.36
CA SER A 79 -3.83 2.70 -0.79
C SER A 79 -2.99 2.98 -2.03
N GLU A 80 -1.69 3.23 -1.88
CA GLU A 80 -0.75 3.48 -2.98
C GLU A 80 0.29 2.35 -3.09
N SER A 81 1.13 2.16 -2.06
CA SER A 81 2.20 1.17 -2.10
C SER A 81 2.52 0.53 -0.75
N LEU A 82 2.71 -0.80 -0.77
CA LEU A 82 3.20 -1.61 0.33
C LEU A 82 4.58 -2.17 -0.01
N LYS A 83 5.60 -1.82 0.77
CA LYS A 83 6.96 -2.35 0.66
C LYS A 83 7.30 -3.12 1.92
N MET A 84 7.58 -4.41 1.79
CA MET A 84 8.05 -5.26 2.88
C MET A 84 9.49 -5.68 2.64
N THR A 85 10.35 -5.42 3.61
CA THR A 85 11.76 -5.83 3.57
C THR A 85 11.95 -7.22 4.17
N THR A 86 13.17 -7.76 4.08
CA THR A 86 13.54 -9.12 4.52
C THR A 86 13.10 -9.50 5.94
N THR A 87 13.03 -8.53 6.85
CA THR A 87 12.62 -8.72 8.25
C THR A 87 11.12 -8.49 8.47
N GLY A 88 10.41 -7.95 7.48
CA GLY A 88 9.01 -7.54 7.55
C GLY A 88 8.04 -8.71 7.73
N LYS A 89 7.23 -8.63 8.79
CA LYS A 89 6.24 -9.65 9.17
C LYS A 89 4.86 -9.02 9.32
N LEU A 90 3.89 -9.48 8.54
CA LEU A 90 2.49 -9.04 8.63
C LEU A 90 1.62 -10.23 9.06
N LYS A 91 0.84 -10.06 10.13
CA LYS A 91 -0.14 -11.04 10.61
C LYS A 91 -1.52 -10.39 10.63
N GLY A 92 -2.44 -10.85 9.79
CA GLY A 92 -3.74 -10.22 9.59
C GLY A 92 -4.01 -9.90 8.13
N ASP A 93 -5.15 -9.26 7.87
CA ASP A 93 -5.61 -9.01 6.51
C ASP A 93 -4.96 -7.73 5.95
N VAL A 94 -4.55 -7.79 4.68
CA VAL A 94 -3.86 -6.71 3.98
C VAL A 94 -4.55 -6.33 2.67
N GLU A 95 -4.98 -5.08 2.58
CA GLU A 95 -5.44 -4.44 1.35
C GLU A 95 -4.30 -3.61 0.75
N TYR A 96 -3.96 -3.81 -0.52
CA TYR A 96 -2.88 -3.06 -1.18
C TYR A 96 -3.17 -2.77 -2.66
N ARG A 97 -2.74 -1.61 -3.16
CA ARG A 97 -2.78 -1.30 -4.61
C ARG A 97 -1.58 -1.90 -5.36
N VAL A 98 -0.37 -1.61 -4.86
CA VAL A 98 0.92 -2.16 -5.33
C VAL A 98 1.67 -2.76 -4.15
N ILE A 99 2.20 -3.98 -4.31
CA ILE A 99 3.01 -4.66 -3.29
C ILE A 99 4.42 -4.95 -3.81
N SER A 100 5.41 -4.83 -2.94
CA SER A 100 6.80 -5.22 -3.19
C SER A 100 7.34 -5.96 -1.98
N LEU A 101 7.69 -7.23 -2.17
CA LEU A 101 8.17 -8.14 -1.14
C LEU A 101 9.64 -8.44 -1.41
N SER A 102 10.49 -8.25 -0.39
CA SER A 102 11.89 -8.68 -0.42
C SER A 102 12.00 -10.14 0.04
N GLU A 103 13.08 -10.83 -0.33
CA GLU A 103 13.37 -12.18 0.17
C GLU A 103 13.37 -12.21 1.70
N GLY A 104 12.62 -13.13 2.31
CA GLY A 104 12.44 -13.24 3.77
C GLY A 104 11.20 -12.56 4.34
N ALA A 105 10.59 -11.61 3.60
CA ALA A 105 9.32 -11.01 4.01
C ALA A 105 8.21 -12.06 4.11
N SER A 106 7.35 -11.96 5.13
CA SER A 106 6.26 -12.92 5.34
C SER A 106 4.93 -12.27 5.70
N ILE A 107 3.87 -12.71 5.03
CA ILE A 107 2.49 -12.31 5.29
C ILE A 107 1.71 -13.57 5.71
N ASN A 108 0.93 -13.47 6.78
CA ASN A 108 0.03 -14.51 7.25
C ASN A 108 -1.37 -13.93 7.50
N GLY A 109 -2.24 -14.05 6.51
CA GLY A 109 -3.61 -13.53 6.50
C GLY A 109 -4.15 -13.40 5.07
N ARG A 110 -5.25 -12.67 4.87
CA ARG A 110 -5.83 -12.46 3.54
C ARG A 110 -5.15 -11.31 2.81
N CYS A 111 -4.74 -11.55 1.57
CA CYS A 111 -4.19 -10.53 0.66
C CYS A 111 -5.26 -10.09 -0.34
N ASN A 112 -5.80 -8.88 -0.18
CA ASN A 112 -6.76 -8.27 -1.09
C ASN A 112 -6.06 -7.18 -1.92
N ARG A 113 -6.23 -7.21 -3.25
CA ARG A 113 -5.73 -6.13 -4.10
C ARG A 113 -6.80 -5.05 -4.25
N ILE A 114 -6.43 -3.80 -3.95
CA ILE A 114 -7.24 -2.62 -4.22
C ILE A 114 -7.19 -2.39 -5.74
N GLU A 115 -8.28 -2.73 -6.43
CA GLU A 115 -8.46 -2.35 -7.83
C GLU A 115 -8.83 -0.87 -7.91
N GLU A 116 -7.90 -0.07 -8.42
CA GLU A 116 -8.28 1.22 -8.99
C GLU A 116 -9.18 0.96 -10.20
N LYS A 117 -10.36 1.57 -10.21
CA LYS A 117 -11.32 1.46 -11.31
C LYS A 117 -10.72 2.08 -12.58
N GLN A 118 -9.98 1.28 -13.34
CA GLN A 118 -9.44 1.69 -14.62
C GLN A 118 -10.58 2.19 -15.50
N ALA A 119 -10.53 3.47 -15.87
CA ALA A 119 -11.28 3.97 -16.99
C ALA A 119 -10.74 3.26 -18.23
N SER A 120 -11.49 2.25 -18.70
CA SER A 120 -11.14 1.46 -19.88
C SER A 120 -10.91 2.40 -21.07
N PRO A 121 -9.73 2.40 -21.73
CA PRO A 121 -9.58 3.14 -22.96
C PRO A 121 -10.57 2.59 -23.98
N ILE A 122 -11.34 3.51 -24.55
CA ILE A 122 -12.38 3.31 -25.56
C ILE A 122 -11.88 2.32 -26.62
N SER A 123 -12.55 1.17 -26.74
CA SER A 123 -12.24 0.17 -27.77
C SER A 123 -12.80 0.62 -29.13
N ASP A 124 -12.27 1.70 -29.69
CA ASP A 124 -12.56 2.13 -31.05
C ASP A 124 -11.71 1.33 -32.05
N ALA A 125 -12.04 0.04 -32.16
CA ALA A 125 -11.52 -0.85 -33.19
C ALA A 125 -12.64 -1.14 -34.19
N GLY A 126 -12.89 -0.17 -35.06
CA GLY A 126 -13.99 -0.24 -36.03
C GLY A 126 -13.90 -1.47 -36.95
N LYS A 127 -14.93 -2.32 -36.92
CA LYS A 127 -15.19 -3.28 -38.00
C LYS A 127 -16.66 -3.68 -38.10
N MET A 128 -17.37 -3.04 -39.04
CA MET A 128 -18.34 -3.58 -40.01
C MET A 128 -19.31 -2.47 -40.43
N PRO A 129 -19.58 -2.36 -41.74
CA PRO A 129 -20.90 -2.80 -42.17
C PRO A 129 -20.87 -3.92 -43.23
N VAL A 130 -21.65 -4.94 -42.92
CA VAL A 130 -22.38 -5.89 -43.79
C VAL A 130 -22.04 -5.96 -45.29
N GLY A 131 -21.61 -7.15 -45.72
CA GLY A 131 -21.71 -7.58 -47.11
C GLY A 131 -23.02 -8.36 -47.37
N GLY A 132 -23.67 -8.09 -48.49
CA GLY A 132 -24.84 -8.84 -49.00
C GLY A 132 -26.20 -8.25 -48.58
N LYS A 133 -27.27 -8.41 -49.39
CA LYS A 133 -27.42 -9.34 -50.54
C LYS A 133 -28.69 -9.00 -51.35
N LEU A 134 -28.75 -9.47 -52.62
CA LEU A 134 -29.95 -9.64 -53.48
C LEU A 134 -30.67 -8.35 -53.93
N GLY A 135 -31.23 -8.24 -55.14
CA GLY A 135 -31.23 -9.14 -56.31
C GLY A 135 -32.52 -8.99 -57.14
N GLN A 136 -32.42 -9.00 -58.47
CA GLN A 136 -33.55 -8.90 -59.43
C GLN A 136 -34.35 -7.57 -59.31
N THR A 137 -35.27 -7.20 -60.21
CA THR A 137 -35.65 -7.79 -61.49
C THR A 137 -35.19 -6.92 -62.67
N ALA A 138 -34.82 -7.47 -63.83
CA ALA A 138 -34.75 -8.90 -64.17
C ALA A 138 -33.42 -9.52 -63.70
#